data_AF-A0A379T5D6-F1
#
_entry.id   AF-A0A379T5D6-F1
#
_cell.length_a   1.000
_cell.length_b   1.000
_cell.length_c   1.000
_cell.angle_alpha   90.00
_cell.angle_beta   90.00
_cell.angle_gamma   90.00
#
_symmetry.space_group_name_H-M   'P 1'
#
loop_
_entity.id
_entity.type
_entity.pdbx_description
1 polymer ?
#
loop_
_entity_poly.entity_id
_entity_poly.type
_entity_poly.pdbx_seq_one_letter_code
_entity_poly.pdbx_strand_id
1 'polypeptide(L)'
;MDKYGYFTFGTGNDYSTRVARSAKKLIVEVNQYMPRVYGEGAVIHISEVDAIVENHEPLIELPVRTAVAEDIAISQIIASLVPDGACLQMGVGALPELICNALKEHNDLGVHTEALNPGLVSLIQQGVVTNQRKNIDRGMSVFYFCYGPKGYV
;
A
#
# COMPACT_ATOMS: atom_id res chain seq x y z
N MET A 1 18.21 -6.45 6.84
CA MET A 1 17.92 -7.62 7.70
C MET A 1 17.62 -7.15 9.12
N ASP A 2 16.71 -7.77 9.85
CA ASP A 2 16.56 -7.54 11.30
C ASP A 2 17.47 -8.44 12.14
N LYS A 3 17.41 -8.32 13.47
CA LYS A 3 18.22 -9.13 14.40
C LYS A 3 17.88 -10.62 14.40
N TYR A 4 16.79 -11.02 13.75
CA TYR A 4 16.32 -12.40 13.65
C TYR A 4 16.59 -13.00 12.27
N GLY A 5 17.31 -12.30 11.40
CA GLY A 5 17.69 -12.81 10.07
C GLY A 5 16.64 -12.54 8.99
N TYR A 6 15.62 -11.71 9.23
CA TYR A 6 14.55 -11.47 8.26
C TYR A 6 14.74 -10.19 7.46
N PHE A 7 14.46 -10.30 6.16
CA PHE A 7 14.17 -9.19 5.25
C PHE A 7 12.66 -9.09 5.05
N THR A 8 12.22 -8.02 4.39
CA THR A 8 10.83 -7.75 4.02
C THR A 8 10.76 -7.42 2.54
N PHE A 9 9.67 -7.80 1.88
CA PHE A 9 9.39 -7.38 0.50
C PHE A 9 8.96 -5.91 0.39
N GLY A 10 8.68 -5.26 1.54
CA GLY A 10 8.40 -3.84 1.64
C GLY A 10 7.19 -3.42 0.82
N THR A 11 7.43 -2.64 -0.23
CA THR A 11 6.36 -2.11 -1.10
C THR A 11 5.69 -3.16 -1.98
N GLY A 12 6.29 -4.35 -2.11
CA GLY A 12 5.73 -5.48 -2.82
C GLY A 12 5.27 -6.58 -1.87
N ASN A 13 4.18 -7.24 -2.23
CA ASN A 13 3.88 -8.59 -1.76
C ASN A 13 3.58 -9.43 -2.99
N ASP A 14 2.65 -8.91 -3.79
CA ASP A 14 2.25 -9.37 -5.10
C ASP A 14 2.48 -10.87 -5.39
N TYR A 15 2.93 -11.21 -6.59
CA TYR A 15 3.38 -12.58 -6.89
C TYR A 15 4.80 -12.82 -6.33
N SER A 16 5.52 -11.75 -5.97
CA SER A 16 6.90 -11.76 -5.51
C SER A 16 7.13 -12.71 -4.33
N THR A 17 6.25 -12.71 -3.33
CA THR A 17 6.38 -13.59 -2.14
C THR A 17 6.32 -15.07 -2.49
N ARG A 18 5.55 -15.44 -3.52
CA ARG A 18 5.42 -16.82 -4.01
C ARG A 18 6.56 -17.19 -4.95
N VAL A 19 6.92 -16.30 -5.87
CA VAL A 19 8.01 -16.53 -6.84
C VAL A 19 9.35 -16.65 -6.12
N ALA A 20 9.62 -15.82 -5.12
CA ALA A 20 10.87 -15.87 -4.36
C ALA A 20 11.15 -17.25 -3.75
N ARG A 21 10.11 -17.97 -3.31
CA ARG A 21 10.21 -19.30 -2.70
C ARG A 21 10.15 -20.45 -3.69
N SER A 22 9.66 -20.18 -4.90
CA SER A 22 9.55 -21.19 -5.97
C SER A 22 10.74 -21.13 -6.93
N ALA A 23 11.48 -20.02 -6.93
CA ALA A 23 12.65 -19.83 -7.76
C ALA A 23 13.79 -20.78 -7.35
N LYS A 24 14.59 -21.23 -8.33
CA LYS A 24 15.81 -22.02 -8.05
C LYS A 24 16.91 -21.20 -7.39
N LYS A 25 16.89 -19.89 -7.62
CA LYS A 25 17.83 -18.92 -7.08
C LYS A 25 17.09 -17.64 -6.71
N LEU A 26 17.29 -17.18 -5.48
CA LEU A 26 16.80 -15.91 -4.98
C LEU A 26 17.97 -14.96 -4.71
N ILE A 27 17.95 -13.82 -5.40
CA ILE A 27 18.89 -12.72 -5.18
C ILE A 27 18.11 -11.56 -4.60
N VAL A 28 18.62 -10.95 -3.53
CA VAL A 28 18.01 -9.76 -2.92
C VAL A 28 18.95 -8.57 -3.01
N GLU A 29 18.37 -7.40 -3.28
CA GLU A 29 19.04 -6.10 -3.15
C GLU A 29 18.54 -5.43 -1.87
N VAL A 30 19.43 -5.26 -0.90
CA VAL A 30 19.09 -4.65 0.39
C VAL A 30 19.15 -3.14 0.25
N ASN A 31 17.99 -2.51 0.50
CA ASN A 31 17.83 -1.07 0.46
C ASN A 31 17.24 -0.54 1.77
N GLN A 32 17.95 0.36 2.45
CA GLN A 32 17.47 0.99 3.70
C GLN A 32 16.22 1.87 3.52
N TYR A 33 15.95 2.32 2.29
CA TYR A 33 14.75 3.08 1.96
C TYR A 33 13.53 2.19 1.67
N MET A 34 13.72 0.87 1.55
CA MET A 34 12.61 -0.08 1.48
C MET A 34 11.96 -0.20 2.87
N PRO A 35 10.68 0.16 3.04
CA PRO A 35 10.01 0.11 4.33
C PRO A 35 9.86 -1.33 4.80
N ARG A 36 9.85 -1.51 6.13
CA ARG A 36 9.54 -2.82 6.72
C ARG A 36 8.04 -2.98 6.90
N VAL A 37 7.44 -3.75 5.99
CA VAL A 37 6.00 -3.95 5.91
C VAL A 37 5.63 -5.34 6.42
N TYR A 38 4.56 -5.40 7.21
CA TYR A 38 3.97 -6.64 7.69
C TYR A 38 2.91 -7.13 6.71
N GLY A 39 2.82 -8.45 6.54
CA GLY A 39 1.83 -9.09 5.68
C GLY A 39 2.09 -10.58 5.58
N GLU A 40 1.10 -11.31 5.06
CA GLU A 40 1.25 -12.75 4.81
C GLU A 40 2.40 -13.00 3.83
N GLY A 41 3.37 -13.83 4.23
CA GLY A 41 4.53 -14.16 3.40
C GLY A 41 5.49 -13.00 3.10
N ALA A 42 5.24 -11.79 3.65
CA ALA A 42 5.94 -10.54 3.33
C ALA A 42 7.35 -10.43 3.96
N VAL A 43 7.76 -11.41 4.75
CA VAL A 43 9.11 -11.53 5.28
C VAL A 43 9.82 -12.74 4.69
N ILE A 44 11.14 -12.65 4.55
CA ILE A 44 11.98 -13.75 4.03
C ILE A 44 13.24 -13.89 4.88
N HIS A 45 13.54 -15.10 5.33
CA HIS A 45 14.71 -15.36 6.17
C HIS A 45 15.98 -15.48 5.31
N ILE A 46 17.14 -15.09 5.84
CA ILE A 46 18.42 -15.17 5.13
C ILE A 46 18.74 -16.58 4.61
N SER A 47 18.25 -17.64 5.25
CA SER A 47 18.43 -19.02 4.78
C SER A 47 17.67 -19.35 3.49
N GLU A 48 16.69 -18.52 3.10
CA GLU A 48 15.94 -18.65 1.84
C GLU A 48 16.62 -17.87 0.70
N VAL A 49 17.70 -17.13 0.96
CA VAL A 49 18.36 -16.22 0.01
C VAL A 49 19.68 -16.82 -0.49
N ASP A 50 19.89 -16.88 -1.80
CA ASP A 50 21.11 -17.41 -2.40
C ASP A 50 22.22 -16.36 -2.55
N ALA A 51 21.88 -15.09 -2.74
CA ALA A 51 22.84 -14.00 -2.86
C ALA A 51 22.26 -12.66 -2.40
N ILE A 52 23.14 -11.82 -1.85
CA ILE A 52 22.79 -10.50 -1.31
C ILE A 52 23.70 -9.46 -1.96
N VAL A 53 23.10 -8.37 -2.43
CA VAL A 53 23.80 -7.12 -2.76
C VAL A 53 23.19 -5.99 -1.94
N GLU A 54 23.94 -4.92 -1.71
CA GLU A 54 23.46 -3.74 -0.97
C GLU A 54 23.52 -2.51 -1.88
N ASN A 55 22.40 -1.79 -1.96
CA ASN A 55 22.28 -0.55 -2.71
C ASN A 55 21.24 0.33 -2.01
N HIS A 56 21.62 1.56 -1.67
CA HIS A 56 20.84 2.41 -0.78
C HIS A 56 20.42 3.68 -1.51
N GLU A 57 19.41 3.56 -2.34
CA GLU A 57 18.84 4.66 -3.12
C GLU A 57 17.37 4.88 -2.77
N PRO A 58 16.86 6.12 -2.80
CA PRO A 58 15.43 6.38 -2.69
C PRO A 58 14.63 5.53 -3.67
N LEU A 59 13.48 5.02 -3.22
CA LEU A 59 12.56 4.30 -4.11
C LEU A 59 12.01 5.24 -5.18
N ILE A 60 11.65 4.68 -6.33
CA ILE A 60 11.00 5.43 -7.39
C ILE A 60 9.63 5.95 -6.91
N GLU A 61 9.39 7.23 -7.14
CA GLU A 61 8.12 7.87 -6.82
C GLU A 61 7.24 7.95 -8.07
N LEU A 62 5.92 7.81 -7.89
CA LEU A 62 4.98 8.09 -8.97
C LEU A 62 4.86 9.60 -9.20
N PRO A 63 4.88 10.06 -10.47
CA PRO A 63 4.66 11.46 -10.76
C PRO A 63 3.25 11.88 -10.35
N VAL A 64 3.15 12.99 -9.63
CA VAL A 64 1.87 13.61 -9.28
C VAL A 64 1.18 14.06 -10.57
N ARG A 65 -0.07 13.65 -10.75
CA ARG A 65 -0.91 14.09 -11.88
C ARG A 65 -1.77 15.26 -11.45
N THR A 66 -1.84 16.28 -12.29
CA THR A 66 -2.74 17.41 -12.09
C THR A 66 -4.17 16.97 -12.39
N ALA A 67 -5.10 17.26 -11.47
CA ALA A 67 -6.52 17.03 -11.69
C ALA A 67 -7.10 17.99 -12.75
N VAL A 68 -8.10 17.51 -13.50
CA VAL A 68 -8.92 18.34 -14.38
C VAL A 68 -10.30 18.62 -13.76
N ALA A 69 -11.08 19.52 -14.37
CA ALA A 69 -12.38 19.92 -13.83
C ALA A 69 -13.36 18.73 -13.73
N GLU A 70 -13.27 17.81 -14.70
CA GLU A 70 -14.05 16.58 -14.76
C GLU A 70 -13.75 15.66 -13.58
N ASP A 71 -12.48 15.58 -13.15
CA ASP A 71 -12.10 14.74 -12.00
C ASP A 71 -12.79 15.21 -10.71
N ILE A 72 -12.90 16.52 -10.53
CA ILE A 72 -13.57 17.12 -9.35
C ILE A 72 -15.07 16.77 -9.35
N ALA A 73 -15.72 16.89 -10.51
CA ALA A 73 -17.14 16.55 -10.62
C ALA A 73 -17.37 15.05 -10.36
N ILE A 74 -16.54 14.19 -10.96
CA ILE A 74 -16.60 12.73 -10.79
C ILE A 74 -16.34 12.35 -9.33
N SER A 75 -15.37 13.00 -8.66
CA SER A 75 -15.02 12.66 -7.27
C SER A 75 -16.18 12.91 -6.31
N GLN A 76 -16.91 14.01 -6.47
CA GLN A 76 -18.08 14.33 -5.62
C GLN A 76 -19.23 13.35 -5.85
N ILE A 77 -19.48 12.99 -7.11
CA ILE A 77 -20.51 11.99 -7.44
C ILE A 77 -20.16 10.65 -6.80
N ILE A 78 -18.92 10.18 -6.98
CA ILE A 78 -18.48 8.91 -6.39
C ILE A 78 -18.55 8.96 -4.87
N ALA A 79 -18.07 10.04 -4.23
CA ALA A 79 -18.09 10.16 -2.78
C ALA A 79 -19.52 10.08 -2.21
N SER A 80 -20.51 10.63 -2.92
CA SER A 80 -21.93 10.54 -2.50
C SER A 80 -22.50 9.12 -2.51
N LEU A 81 -21.86 8.19 -3.22
CA LEU A 81 -22.25 6.78 -3.30
C LEU A 81 -21.56 5.91 -2.24
N VAL A 82 -20.56 6.45 -1.54
CA VAL A 82 -19.80 5.73 -0.52
C VAL A 82 -20.49 5.90 0.83
N PRO A 83 -21.02 4.84 1.45
CA PRO A 83 -21.55 4.94 2.80
C PRO A 83 -20.44 4.91 3.86
N ASP A 84 -20.74 5.41 5.05
CA ASP A 84 -19.94 5.13 6.25
C ASP A 84 -19.79 3.60 6.44
N GLY A 85 -18.60 3.17 6.84
CA GLY A 85 -18.29 1.75 6.96
C GLY A 85 -17.92 1.03 5.67
N ALA A 86 -17.87 1.71 4.52
CA ALA A 86 -17.48 1.08 3.26
C ALA A 86 -16.04 0.54 3.29
N CYS A 87 -15.80 -0.59 2.61
CA CYS A 87 -14.47 -1.16 2.41
C CYS A 87 -13.94 -0.76 1.02
N LEU A 88 -12.93 0.10 1.01
CA LEU A 88 -12.42 0.78 -0.18
C LEU A 88 -11.38 -0.06 -0.94
N GLN A 89 -11.50 -0.02 -2.27
CA GLN A 89 -10.47 -0.36 -3.24
C GLN A 89 -10.36 0.80 -4.23
N MET A 90 -9.14 1.28 -4.51
CA MET A 90 -8.92 2.43 -5.39
C MET A 90 -7.63 2.26 -6.19
N GLY A 91 -7.58 2.84 -7.39
CA GLY A 91 -6.36 2.93 -8.21
C GLY A 91 -5.44 4.08 -7.77
N VAL A 92 -4.49 4.46 -8.61
CA VAL A 92 -3.57 5.60 -8.39
C VAL A 92 -3.90 6.78 -9.31
N GLY A 93 -3.50 7.99 -8.91
CA GLY A 93 -3.62 9.21 -9.71
C GLY A 93 -4.57 10.25 -9.14
N ALA A 94 -4.77 11.34 -9.89
CA ALA A 94 -5.48 12.53 -9.43
C ALA A 94 -6.91 12.25 -8.98
N LEU A 95 -7.68 11.51 -9.77
CA LEU A 95 -9.08 11.21 -9.45
C LEU A 95 -9.24 10.37 -8.16
N PRO A 96 -8.53 9.23 -7.98
CA PRO A 96 -8.54 8.51 -6.70
C PRO A 96 -8.19 9.38 -5.50
N GLU A 97 -7.18 10.26 -5.62
CA GLU A 97 -6.81 11.17 -4.53
C GLU A 97 -7.93 12.18 -4.22
N LEU A 98 -8.59 12.73 -5.23
CA LEU A 98 -9.74 13.62 -5.05
C LEU A 98 -10.93 12.91 -4.40
N ILE A 99 -11.19 11.65 -4.77
CA ILE A 99 -12.22 10.83 -4.12
C ILE A 99 -11.85 10.66 -2.64
N CYS A 100 -10.63 10.25 -2.32
CA CYS A 100 -10.19 10.12 -0.93
C CYS A 100 -10.35 11.43 -0.16
N ASN A 101 -9.98 12.57 -0.74
CA ASN A 101 -10.14 13.87 -0.11
C ASN A 101 -11.63 14.22 0.14
N ALA A 102 -12.53 13.83 -0.76
CA ALA A 102 -13.98 14.00 -0.56
C ALA A 102 -14.55 13.05 0.52
N LEU A 103 -13.86 11.95 0.83
CA LEU A 103 -14.27 10.98 1.85
C LEU A 103 -13.80 11.33 3.27
N LYS A 104 -13.06 12.42 3.48
CA LYS A 104 -12.44 12.77 4.77
C LYS A 104 -13.38 12.93 5.97
N GLU A 105 -14.66 13.17 5.73
CA GLU A 105 -15.67 13.33 6.79
C GLU A 105 -16.46 12.02 7.06
N HIS A 106 -16.14 10.95 6.34
CA HIS A 106 -16.74 9.63 6.58
C HIS A 106 -16.13 8.98 7.83
N ASN A 107 -16.79 7.94 8.32
CA ASN A 107 -16.40 7.23 9.53
C ASN A 107 -16.35 5.72 9.30
N ASP A 108 -15.46 5.07 10.04
CA ASP A 108 -15.29 3.61 10.07
C ASP A 108 -15.00 2.96 8.71
N LEU A 109 -14.38 3.69 7.79
CA LEU A 109 -14.01 3.11 6.50
C LEU A 109 -13.02 1.94 6.68
N GLY A 110 -13.05 1.02 5.73
CA GLY A 110 -12.08 -0.07 5.60
C GLY A 110 -11.26 0.06 4.33
N VAL A 111 -10.11 -0.63 4.28
CA VAL A 111 -9.26 -0.73 3.10
C VAL A 111 -8.95 -2.20 2.82
N HIS A 112 -9.28 -2.64 1.61
CA HIS A 112 -8.85 -3.89 1.02
C HIS A 112 -8.65 -3.60 -0.47
N THR A 113 -7.44 -3.22 -0.85
CA THR A 113 -7.12 -2.68 -2.18
C THR A 113 -6.03 -3.49 -2.86
N GLU A 114 -5.91 -3.38 -4.19
CA GLU A 114 -4.76 -3.92 -4.91
C GLU A 114 -3.53 -3.05 -4.65
N ALA A 115 -3.64 -1.76 -4.98
CA ALA A 115 -2.61 -0.74 -4.83
C ALA A 115 -2.92 0.14 -3.62
N LEU A 116 -2.03 0.19 -2.64
CA LEU A 116 -2.06 1.24 -1.62
C LEU A 116 -1.52 2.54 -2.22
N ASN A 117 -2.32 3.60 -2.11
CA ASN A 117 -2.05 4.90 -2.73
C ASN A 117 -2.04 6.03 -1.69
N PRO A 118 -1.55 7.24 -2.06
CA PRO A 118 -1.50 8.39 -1.18
C PRO A 118 -2.81 8.79 -0.50
N GLY A 119 -3.92 8.80 -1.24
CA GLY A 119 -5.22 9.19 -0.71
C GLY A 119 -5.71 8.24 0.38
N LEU A 120 -5.58 6.93 0.17
CA LEU A 120 -5.95 5.91 1.16
C LEU A 120 -5.09 6.01 2.43
N VAL A 121 -3.77 6.23 2.27
CA VAL A 121 -2.86 6.45 3.40
C VAL A 121 -3.28 7.69 4.20
N SER A 122 -3.67 8.77 3.53
CA SER A 122 -4.15 9.99 4.19
C SER A 122 -5.40 9.72 5.03
N LEU A 123 -6.37 8.96 4.51
CA LEU A 123 -7.57 8.58 5.27
C LEU A 123 -7.26 7.68 6.48
N ILE A 124 -6.25 6.82 6.38
CA ILE A 124 -5.75 6.01 7.50
C ILE A 124 -5.14 6.92 8.57
N GLN A 125 -4.25 7.84 8.18
CA GLN A 125 -3.59 8.77 9.11
C GLN A 125 -4.57 9.71 9.81
N GLN A 126 -5.67 10.08 9.14
CA GLN A 126 -6.74 10.90 9.70
C GLN A 126 -7.71 10.11 10.60
N GLY A 127 -7.60 8.78 10.68
CA GLY A 127 -8.49 7.93 11.47
C GLY A 127 -9.86 7.69 10.86
N VAL A 128 -10.11 8.19 9.63
CA VAL A 128 -11.33 7.93 8.85
C VAL A 128 -11.44 6.45 8.50
N VAL A 129 -10.31 5.84 8.13
CA VAL A 129 -10.19 4.39 7.95
C VAL A 129 -9.83 3.76 9.29
N THR A 130 -10.75 2.96 9.83
CA THR A 130 -10.56 2.19 11.08
C THR A 130 -10.47 0.68 10.83
N ASN A 131 -10.93 0.22 9.66
CA ASN A 131 -11.06 -1.20 9.31
C ASN A 131 -11.93 -2.02 10.27
N GLN A 132 -12.71 -1.38 11.15
CA GLN A 132 -13.46 -2.08 12.20
C GLN A 132 -14.73 -2.77 11.71
N ARG A 133 -15.24 -2.38 10.54
CA ARG A 133 -16.44 -2.97 9.92
C ARG A 133 -16.12 -4.03 8.87
N LYS A 134 -14.85 -4.34 8.63
CA LYS A 134 -14.46 -5.42 7.71
C LYS A 134 -14.78 -6.79 8.32
N ASN A 135 -15.24 -7.72 7.47
CA ASN A 135 -15.50 -9.11 7.85
C ASN A 135 -14.22 -9.95 7.97
N ILE A 136 -13.22 -9.63 7.15
CA ILE A 136 -11.89 -10.25 7.14
C ILE A 136 -10.84 -9.16 7.40
N ASP A 137 -9.69 -9.53 7.96
CA ASP A 137 -8.58 -8.60 8.23
C ASP A 137 -9.03 -7.36 9.02
N ARG A 138 -9.93 -7.57 9.99
CA ARG A 138 -10.52 -6.50 10.80
C ARG A 138 -9.41 -5.76 11.54
N GLY A 139 -9.49 -4.42 11.51
CA GLY A 139 -8.47 -3.55 12.11
C GLY A 139 -7.19 -3.38 11.29
N MET A 140 -7.09 -4.02 10.11
CA MET A 140 -5.91 -3.92 9.24
C MET A 140 -6.30 -3.39 7.85
N SER A 141 -5.53 -2.42 7.34
CA SER A 141 -5.62 -2.00 5.94
C SER A 141 -4.83 -2.99 5.08
N VAL A 142 -5.49 -3.63 4.12
CA VAL A 142 -4.88 -4.69 3.29
C VAL A 142 -4.58 -4.18 1.90
N PHE A 143 -3.39 -4.49 1.40
CA PHE A 143 -2.95 -4.16 0.05
C PHE A 143 -2.00 -5.23 -0.52
N TYR A 144 -1.85 -5.26 -1.85
CA TYR A 144 -1.00 -6.23 -2.55
C TYR A 144 0.36 -5.64 -2.98
N PHE A 145 0.39 -4.37 -3.35
CA PHE A 145 1.60 -3.55 -3.50
C PHE A 145 1.30 -2.08 -3.18
N CYS A 146 2.32 -1.24 -3.05
CA CYS A 146 2.12 0.19 -2.85
C CYS A 146 3.01 1.05 -3.75
N TYR A 147 2.50 2.23 -4.08
CA TYR A 147 3.24 3.29 -4.74
C TYR A 147 2.92 4.62 -4.09
N GLY A 148 3.92 5.48 -3.99
CA GLY A 148 3.74 6.83 -3.48
C GLY A 148 5.08 7.54 -3.33
N PRO A 149 5.03 8.80 -2.87
CA PRO A 149 6.23 9.51 -2.47
C PRO A 149 6.94 8.85 -1.27
N LYS A 150 8.11 9.38 -0.92
CA LYS A 150 8.86 8.95 0.27
C LYS A 150 8.07 9.16 1.57
N GLY A 151 8.15 8.19 2.49
CA GLY A 151 7.56 8.26 3.84
C GLY A 151 6.10 7.81 3.95
N TYR A 152 5.60 7.11 2.92
CA TYR A 152 4.20 6.70 2.78
C TYR A 152 3.83 5.38 3.47
N VAL A 153 4.84 4.56 3.81
CA VAL A 153 4.70 3.25 4.49
C VAL A 153 5.85 3.06 5.47
#